data_AF-A0A1L3LSP6-F1
#
_entry.id   AF-A0A1L3LSP6-F1
#
_cell.length_a   1.000
_cell.length_b   1.000
_cell.length_c   1.000
_cell.angle_alpha   90.00
_cell.angle_beta   90.00
_cell.angle_gamma   90.00
#
_symmetry.space_group_name_H-M   'P 1'
#
loop_
_entity.id
_entity.type
_entity.pdbx_description
1 polymer ?
#
loop_
_entity_poly.entity_id
_entity_poly.type
_entity_poly.pdbx_seq_one_letter_code
_entity_poly.pdbx_strand_id
1 'polypeptide(L)'
;MAKTDFDSAFANVEYGYADFKKDVLSWLFTKYGSAVHPGNKALYVAGNGNRRDADVLPCVSFRKYRKFNSMNDQDYVEGICFFFPDGTRIINYPRQHSDNLTWKHQQTGGWLKPAVRILKNMRNRMVNDGVIEEGLAPSYYLEGMLYNVPTDLFGTTYAHTLTHALAWLAKTDRSKLVCANEQYYLLWKDTRTSWDPDKCELFLDRVLDFWNNW
;
A
#
# COMPACT_ATOMS: atom_id res chain seq x y z
N MET A 1 -14.39 -18.87 22.25
CA MET A 1 -15.47 -17.91 22.55
C MET A 1 -15.67 -16.97 21.37
N ALA A 2 -14.77 -16.03 21.07
CA ALA A 2 -14.96 -15.01 20.01
C ALA A 2 -15.50 -15.47 18.63
N LYS A 3 -15.09 -16.63 18.10
CA LYS A 3 -15.60 -17.12 16.79
C LYS A 3 -17.05 -17.60 16.86
N THR A 4 -17.42 -18.35 17.90
CA THR A 4 -18.80 -18.84 18.09
C THR A 4 -19.77 -17.69 18.33
N ASP A 5 -19.34 -16.67 19.08
CA ASP A 5 -20.13 -15.47 19.34
C ASP A 5 -20.31 -14.65 18.05
N PHE A 6 -19.26 -14.55 17.22
CA PHE A 6 -19.32 -13.92 15.90
C PHE A 6 -20.27 -14.65 14.96
N ASP A 7 -20.11 -15.97 14.79
CA ASP A 7 -20.93 -16.78 13.88
C ASP A 7 -22.41 -16.77 14.31
N SER A 8 -22.70 -16.58 15.60
CA SER A 8 -24.07 -16.44 16.12
C SER A 8 -24.66 -15.04 15.90
N ALA A 9 -23.80 -14.01 15.85
CA ALA A 9 -24.22 -12.62 15.66
C ALA A 9 -24.39 -12.23 14.19
N PHE A 10 -23.75 -12.94 13.26
CA PHE A 10 -23.78 -12.64 11.83
C PHE A 10 -24.37 -13.81 11.03
N ALA A 11 -25.48 -13.54 10.34
CA ALA A 11 -26.05 -14.49 9.37
C ALA A 11 -25.20 -14.53 8.08
N ASN A 12 -25.37 -15.60 7.30
CA ASN A 12 -24.84 -15.68 5.95
C ASN A 12 -25.37 -14.54 5.08
N VAL A 13 -24.51 -13.98 4.23
CA VAL A 13 -24.88 -12.89 3.32
C VAL A 13 -25.55 -13.44 2.07
N GLU A 14 -26.75 -12.93 1.74
CA GLU A 14 -27.41 -13.20 0.45
C GLU A 14 -26.80 -12.41 -0.70
N TYR A 15 -26.25 -11.22 -0.41
CA TYR A 15 -25.56 -10.37 -1.36
C TYR A 15 -24.06 -10.30 -1.02
N GLY A 16 -23.23 -10.96 -1.83
CA GLY A 16 -21.81 -11.13 -1.57
C GLY A 16 -20.91 -10.20 -2.40
N TYR A 17 -19.59 -10.41 -2.27
CA TYR A 17 -18.60 -9.68 -3.05
C TYR A 17 -18.79 -9.85 -4.58
N ALA A 18 -19.17 -11.06 -5.02
CA ALA A 18 -19.35 -11.34 -6.44
C ALA A 18 -20.52 -10.53 -7.04
N ASP A 19 -21.64 -10.46 -6.32
CA ASP A 19 -22.81 -9.67 -6.71
C ASP A 19 -22.45 -8.18 -6.74
N PHE A 20 -21.80 -7.69 -5.68
CA PHE A 20 -21.32 -6.31 -5.62
C PHE A 20 -20.39 -5.94 -6.79
N LYS A 21 -19.39 -6.79 -7.08
CA LYS A 21 -18.46 -6.57 -8.19
C LYS A 21 -19.18 -6.54 -9.53
N LYS A 22 -20.16 -7.43 -9.74
CA LYS A 22 -20.99 -7.48 -10.95
C LYS A 22 -21.81 -6.21 -11.12
N ASP A 23 -22.43 -5.72 -10.06
CA ASP A 23 -23.26 -4.50 -10.11
C ASP A 23 -22.41 -3.24 -10.35
N VAL A 24 -21.25 -3.13 -9.70
CA VAL A 24 -20.29 -2.05 -9.99
C VAL A 24 -19.86 -2.07 -11.45
N LEU A 25 -19.53 -3.25 -11.98
CA LEU A 25 -19.13 -3.40 -13.38
C LEU A 25 -20.27 -3.01 -14.33
N SER A 26 -21.49 -3.48 -14.06
CA SER A 26 -22.68 -3.15 -14.86
C SER A 26 -22.91 -1.65 -14.89
N TRP A 27 -22.85 -0.99 -13.73
CA TRP A 27 -23.02 0.45 -13.63
C TRP A 27 -21.94 1.22 -14.41
N LEU A 28 -20.67 0.81 -14.29
CA LEU A 28 -19.57 1.42 -15.05
C LEU A 28 -19.77 1.27 -16.55
N PHE A 29 -20.20 0.09 -17.03
CA PHE A 29 -20.53 -0.11 -18.45
C PHE A 29 -21.69 0.76 -18.90
N THR A 30 -22.77 0.88 -18.11
CA THR A 30 -23.89 1.77 -18.43
C THR A 30 -23.42 3.23 -18.57
N LYS A 31 -22.47 3.66 -17.74
CA LYS A 31 -22.00 5.05 -17.73
C LYS A 31 -20.92 5.35 -18.78
N TYR A 32 -20.01 4.40 -19.02
CA TYR A 32 -18.76 4.64 -19.77
C TYR A 32 -18.60 3.73 -21.00
N GLY A 33 -19.48 2.76 -21.21
CA GLY A 33 -19.49 1.91 -22.40
C GLY A 33 -18.18 1.15 -22.61
N SER A 34 -17.66 1.19 -23.84
CA SER A 34 -16.45 0.49 -24.25
C SER A 34 -15.15 1.00 -23.61
N ALA A 35 -15.19 2.10 -22.87
CA ALA A 35 -14.03 2.60 -22.12
C ALA A 35 -13.74 1.78 -20.85
N VAL A 36 -14.62 0.84 -20.47
CA VAL A 36 -14.43 -0.03 -19.31
C VAL A 36 -13.74 -1.32 -19.73
N HIS A 37 -12.60 -1.61 -19.11
CA HIS A 37 -11.78 -2.78 -19.36
C HIS A 37 -11.64 -3.57 -18.04
N PRO A 38 -12.35 -4.70 -17.88
CA PRO A 38 -12.21 -5.54 -16.69
C PRO A 38 -10.81 -6.14 -16.58
N GLY A 39 -10.11 -5.86 -15.48
CA GLY A 39 -8.81 -6.47 -15.16
C GLY A 39 -8.91 -7.51 -14.05
N ASN A 40 -7.79 -8.19 -13.78
CA ASN A 40 -7.70 -9.21 -12.73
C ASN A 40 -7.91 -8.65 -11.32
N LYS A 41 -7.47 -7.40 -11.08
CA LYS A 41 -7.54 -6.75 -9.76
C LYS A 41 -8.55 -5.61 -9.71
N ALA A 42 -8.47 -4.71 -10.68
CA ALA A 42 -9.30 -3.52 -10.78
C ALA A 42 -10.01 -3.49 -12.14
N LEU A 43 -11.03 -2.66 -12.24
CA LEU A 43 -11.73 -2.32 -13.47
C LEU A 43 -11.10 -1.03 -14.00
N TYR A 44 -10.42 -1.12 -15.12
CA TYR A 44 -9.80 0.04 -15.74
C TYR A 44 -10.85 0.82 -16.53
N VAL A 45 -10.89 2.14 -16.35
CA VAL A 45 -11.76 3.05 -17.10
C VAL A 45 -10.87 4.04 -17.83
N ALA A 46 -10.83 3.92 -19.17
CA ALA A 46 -10.02 4.79 -20.00
C ALA A 46 -10.47 6.25 -19.87
N GLY A 47 -9.48 7.15 -19.80
CA GLY A 47 -9.66 8.58 -19.88
C GLY A 47 -10.30 9.00 -21.19
N ASN A 48 -10.95 10.17 -21.18
CA ASN A 48 -11.48 10.78 -22.38
C ASN A 48 -11.59 12.30 -22.18
N GLY A 49 -10.94 13.07 -23.05
CA GLY A 49 -10.85 14.53 -22.93
C GLY A 49 -10.27 14.95 -21.58
N ASN A 50 -11.09 15.62 -20.75
CA ASN A 50 -10.69 16.11 -19.43
C ASN A 50 -10.71 15.02 -18.32
N ARG A 51 -11.17 13.81 -18.62
CA ARG A 51 -11.18 12.69 -17.68
C ARG A 51 -9.87 11.90 -17.80
N ARG A 52 -9.16 11.72 -16.69
CA ARG A 52 -7.99 10.84 -16.59
C ARG A 52 -8.39 9.37 -16.54
N ASP A 53 -7.44 8.50 -16.85
CA ASP A 53 -7.57 7.07 -16.59
C ASP A 53 -7.83 6.81 -15.09
N ALA A 54 -8.63 5.78 -14.81
CA ALA A 54 -8.95 5.39 -13.45
C ALA A 54 -8.98 3.87 -13.29
N ASP A 55 -8.35 3.38 -12.24
CA ASP A 55 -8.53 2.01 -11.76
C ASP A 55 -9.57 1.99 -10.65
N VAL A 56 -10.71 1.36 -10.91
CA VAL A 56 -11.77 1.17 -9.90
C VAL A 56 -11.56 -0.20 -9.26
N LEU A 57 -11.39 -0.24 -7.94
CA LEU A 57 -11.26 -1.48 -7.18
C LEU A 57 -12.55 -1.79 -6.41
N PRO A 58 -13.42 -2.70 -6.92
CA PRO A 58 -14.53 -3.21 -6.12
C PRO A 58 -13.98 -3.97 -4.92
N CYS A 59 -14.35 -3.52 -3.73
CA CYS A 59 -13.96 -4.10 -2.44
C CYS A 59 -15.09 -3.94 -1.42
N VAL A 60 -15.08 -4.78 -0.40
CA VAL A 60 -16.02 -4.73 0.73
C VAL A 60 -15.29 -4.32 2.01
N SER A 61 -16.01 -3.77 2.99
CA SER A 61 -15.42 -3.49 4.31
C SER A 61 -14.96 -4.80 4.95
N PHE A 62 -13.80 -4.75 5.60
CA PHE A 62 -13.19 -5.86 6.32
C PHE A 62 -12.95 -5.43 7.77
N ARG A 63 -13.25 -6.30 8.73
CA ARG A 63 -12.98 -6.03 10.15
C ARG A 63 -12.02 -7.09 10.69
N LYS A 64 -10.81 -6.64 11.05
CA LYS A 64 -9.85 -7.47 11.80
C LYS A 64 -10.15 -7.33 13.28
N TYR A 65 -10.95 -8.25 13.81
CA TYR A 65 -11.33 -8.27 15.21
C TYR A 65 -10.13 -8.58 16.11
N ARG A 66 -9.92 -7.72 17.11
CA ARG A 66 -9.03 -7.96 18.26
C ARG A 66 -9.82 -8.51 19.43
N LYS A 67 -11.10 -8.12 19.53
CA LYS A 67 -12.07 -8.60 20.52
C LYS A 67 -13.46 -8.63 19.90
N PHE A 68 -14.22 -9.69 20.17
CA PHE A 68 -15.64 -9.75 19.86
C PHE A 68 -16.36 -10.57 20.93
N ASN A 69 -17.12 -9.88 21.78
CA ASN A 69 -18.00 -10.51 22.78
C ASN A 69 -19.48 -10.31 22.38
N SER A 70 -19.82 -9.17 21.79
CA SER A 70 -21.14 -8.88 21.23
C SER A 70 -21.07 -7.71 20.24
N MET A 71 -22.19 -7.38 19.60
CA MET A 71 -22.29 -6.19 18.73
C MET A 71 -22.02 -4.87 19.45
N ASN A 72 -22.26 -4.80 20.76
CA ASN A 72 -22.02 -3.61 21.57
C ASN A 72 -20.66 -3.67 22.30
N ASP A 73 -19.96 -4.81 22.26
CA ASP A 73 -18.66 -5.01 22.88
C ASP A 73 -17.71 -5.72 21.91
N GLN A 74 -17.15 -4.92 20.99
CA GLN A 74 -16.23 -5.36 19.95
C GLN A 74 -15.12 -4.33 19.75
N ASP A 75 -13.94 -4.81 19.38
CA ASP A 75 -12.79 -4.01 18.97
C ASP A 75 -12.20 -4.61 17.69
N TYR A 76 -12.00 -3.77 16.67
CA TYR A 76 -11.48 -4.19 15.37
C TYR A 76 -10.76 -3.07 14.64
N VAL A 77 -9.88 -3.46 13.72
CA VAL A 77 -9.33 -2.56 12.70
C VAL A 77 -10.14 -2.72 11.42
N GLU A 78 -10.76 -1.64 10.96
CA GLU A 78 -11.47 -1.61 9.69
C GLU A 78 -10.50 -1.49 8.51
N GLY A 79 -10.67 -2.31 7.49
CA GLY A 79 -9.96 -2.25 6.23
C GLY A 79 -10.89 -2.52 5.07
N ILE A 80 -10.31 -2.90 3.94
CA ILE A 80 -11.03 -3.36 2.76
C ILE A 80 -10.58 -4.77 2.39
N CYS A 81 -11.47 -5.53 1.77
CA CYS A 81 -11.20 -6.87 1.26
C CYS A 81 -11.68 -7.00 -0.18
N PHE A 82 -10.89 -7.68 -1.00
CA PHE A 82 -11.23 -8.06 -2.37
C PHE A 82 -10.58 -9.40 -2.71
N PHE A 83 -10.94 -9.97 -3.86
CA PHE A 83 -10.52 -11.31 -4.26
C PHE A 83 -9.95 -11.30 -5.68
N PHE A 84 -8.89 -12.09 -5.89
CA PHE A 84 -8.41 -12.42 -7.23
C PHE A 84 -9.32 -13.47 -7.90
N PRO A 85 -9.20 -13.66 -9.23
CA PRO A 85 -9.99 -14.66 -9.96
C PRO A 85 -9.80 -16.09 -9.44
N ASP A 86 -8.63 -16.40 -8.87
CA ASP A 86 -8.31 -17.70 -8.25
C ASP A 86 -8.89 -17.88 -6.83
N GLY A 87 -9.67 -16.91 -6.34
CA GLY A 87 -10.25 -16.91 -4.99
C GLY A 87 -9.31 -16.41 -3.90
N THR A 88 -8.06 -16.04 -4.22
CA THR A 88 -7.13 -15.47 -3.25
C THR A 88 -7.69 -14.18 -2.66
N ARG A 89 -7.84 -14.16 -1.33
CA ARG A 89 -8.32 -12.99 -0.59
C ARG A 89 -7.19 -12.02 -0.30
N ILE A 90 -7.40 -10.74 -0.60
CA ILE A 90 -6.48 -9.64 -0.28
C ILE A 90 -7.15 -8.67 0.68
N ILE A 91 -6.46 -8.36 1.77
CA ILE A 91 -6.91 -7.41 2.79
C ILE A 91 -5.96 -6.21 2.76
N ASN A 92 -6.51 -5.00 2.73
CA ASN A 92 -5.72 -3.77 2.76
C ASN A 92 -6.32 -2.73 3.72
N TYR A 93 -5.49 -1.77 4.14
CA TYR A 93 -5.82 -0.74 5.13
C TYR A 93 -5.46 0.65 4.58
N PRO A 94 -6.09 1.08 3.47
CA PRO A 94 -5.70 2.30 2.76
C PRO A 94 -5.95 3.58 3.57
N ARG A 95 -6.99 3.60 4.42
CA ARG A 95 -7.28 4.75 5.31
C ARG A 95 -6.14 4.95 6.29
N GLN A 96 -5.78 3.90 7.04
CA GLN A 96 -4.67 3.91 7.98
C GLN A 96 -3.35 4.28 7.30
N HIS A 97 -3.06 3.70 6.13
CA HIS A 97 -1.86 4.05 5.35
C HIS A 97 -1.78 5.55 5.04
N SER A 98 -2.89 6.13 4.58
CA SER A 98 -2.99 7.56 4.23
C SER A 98 -2.88 8.45 5.48
N ASP A 99 -3.58 8.10 6.54
CA ASP A 99 -3.64 8.87 7.79
C ASP A 99 -2.27 8.87 8.47
N ASN A 100 -1.64 7.71 8.60
CA ASN A 100 -0.32 7.57 9.21
C ASN A 100 0.77 8.28 8.41
N LEU A 101 0.77 8.18 7.07
CA LEU A 101 1.71 8.95 6.24
C LEU A 101 1.48 10.46 6.35
N THR A 102 0.23 10.90 6.46
CA THR A 102 -0.10 12.31 6.63
C THR A 102 0.34 12.83 7.99
N TRP A 103 0.10 12.06 9.04
CA TRP A 103 0.58 12.35 10.38
C TRP A 103 2.11 12.43 10.41
N LYS A 104 2.81 11.41 9.92
CA LYS A 104 4.29 11.40 9.89
C LYS A 104 4.83 12.56 9.05
N HIS A 105 4.19 12.89 7.93
CA HIS A 105 4.57 14.05 7.12
C HIS A 105 4.50 15.36 7.91
N GLN A 106 3.45 15.56 8.72
CA GLN A 106 3.35 16.73 9.61
C GLN A 106 4.44 16.72 10.69
N GLN A 107 4.72 15.55 11.30
CA GLN A 107 5.79 15.41 12.30
C GLN A 107 7.17 15.75 11.71
N THR A 108 7.40 15.38 10.45
CA THR A 108 8.62 15.73 9.72
C THR A 108 8.59 17.15 9.15
N GLY A 109 7.76 18.07 9.65
CA GLY A 109 7.72 19.47 9.15
C GLY A 109 7.44 19.61 7.64
N GLY A 110 6.75 18.65 7.03
CA GLY A 110 6.48 18.63 5.60
C GLY A 110 7.56 17.97 4.73
N TRP A 111 8.59 17.34 5.29
CA TRP A 111 9.71 16.79 4.52
C TRP A 111 9.47 15.38 3.95
N LEU A 112 8.65 14.53 4.59
CA LEU A 112 8.45 13.13 4.18
C LEU A 112 7.92 12.96 2.73
N LYS A 113 6.75 13.53 2.40
CA LYS A 113 6.12 13.31 1.08
C LYS A 113 6.99 13.82 -0.09
N PRO A 114 7.67 14.97 0.01
CA PRO A 114 8.70 15.36 -0.97
C PRO A 114 9.84 14.34 -1.09
N ALA A 115 10.40 13.86 0.03
CA ALA A 115 11.47 12.85 0.00
C ALA A 115 11.02 11.55 -0.69
N VAL A 116 9.80 11.09 -0.41
CA VAL A 116 9.17 9.95 -1.11
C VAL A 116 9.10 10.19 -2.63
N ARG A 117 8.71 11.40 -3.07
CA ARG A 117 8.64 11.73 -4.50
C ARG A 117 10.02 11.72 -5.15
N ILE A 118 11.04 12.24 -4.49
CA ILE A 118 12.42 12.22 -4.99
C ILE A 118 12.91 10.77 -5.11
N LEU A 119 12.72 9.95 -4.09
CA LEU A 119 13.11 8.53 -4.12
C LEU A 119 12.39 7.76 -5.24
N LYS A 120 11.11 8.02 -5.48
CA LYS A 120 10.36 7.43 -6.60
C LYS A 120 10.92 7.86 -7.96
N ASN A 121 11.29 9.14 -8.10
CA ASN A 121 11.89 9.63 -9.34
C ASN A 121 13.28 9.02 -9.57
N MET A 122 14.09 8.88 -8.51
CA MET A 122 15.37 8.14 -8.58
C MET A 122 15.14 6.70 -9.01
N ARG A 123 14.20 5.99 -8.38
CA ARG A 123 13.83 4.62 -8.78
C ARG A 123 13.44 4.55 -10.26
N ASN A 124 12.59 5.45 -10.74
CA ASN A 124 12.19 5.47 -12.15
C ASN A 124 13.39 5.71 -13.07
N ARG A 125 14.32 6.60 -12.69
CA ARG A 125 15.54 6.84 -13.46
C ARG A 125 16.44 5.60 -13.49
N MET A 126 16.63 4.93 -12.35
CA MET A 126 17.40 3.69 -12.27
C MET A 126 16.79 2.58 -13.14
N VAL A 127 15.46 2.51 -13.25
CA VAL A 127 14.79 1.58 -14.19
C VAL A 127 15.10 1.95 -15.64
N ASN A 128 14.96 3.23 -16.01
CA ASN A 128 15.22 3.69 -17.38
C ASN A 128 16.67 3.50 -17.81
N ASP A 129 17.61 3.65 -16.88
CA ASP A 129 19.04 3.46 -17.11
C ASP A 129 19.46 1.97 -17.05
N GLY A 130 18.52 1.05 -16.79
CA GLY A 130 18.79 -0.38 -16.69
C GLY A 130 19.55 -0.83 -15.45
N VAL A 131 19.64 0.04 -14.43
CA VAL A 131 20.32 -0.24 -13.14
C VAL A 131 19.53 -1.25 -12.30
N ILE A 132 18.20 -1.19 -12.38
CA ILE A 132 17.28 -2.13 -11.71
C ILE A 132 16.12 -2.50 -12.63
N GLU A 133 15.51 -3.66 -12.39
CA GLU A 133 14.32 -4.10 -13.11
C GLU A 133 13.06 -3.29 -12.72
N GLU A 134 12.14 -3.16 -13.67
CA GLU A 134 10.80 -2.65 -13.36
C GLU A 134 10.11 -3.55 -12.31
N GLY A 135 9.48 -2.94 -11.32
CA GLY A 135 8.77 -3.66 -10.27
C GLY A 135 9.64 -4.14 -9.10
N LEU A 136 10.98 -3.93 -9.12
CA LEU A 136 11.85 -4.25 -7.98
C LEU A 136 11.41 -3.53 -6.70
N ALA A 137 11.13 -2.23 -6.82
CA ALA A 137 10.75 -1.35 -5.71
C ALA A 137 9.42 -0.63 -5.97
N PRO A 138 8.28 -1.30 -5.69
CA PRO A 138 6.95 -0.68 -5.79
C PRO A 138 6.80 0.57 -4.92
N SER A 139 6.10 1.58 -5.45
CA SER A 139 5.84 2.86 -4.76
C SER A 139 5.31 2.71 -3.33
N TYR A 140 4.42 1.73 -3.12
CA TYR A 140 3.82 1.44 -1.81
C TYR A 140 4.88 1.08 -0.76
N TYR A 141 5.89 0.29 -1.13
CA TYR A 141 6.95 -0.12 -0.21
C TYR A 141 8.02 0.96 -0.02
N LEU A 142 8.27 1.82 -1.03
CA LEU A 142 9.12 3.00 -0.85
C LEU A 142 8.51 3.99 0.15
N GLU A 143 7.19 4.18 0.12
CA GLU A 143 6.47 4.96 1.13
C GLU A 143 6.61 4.35 2.52
N GLY A 144 6.36 3.05 2.66
CA GLY A 144 6.53 2.33 3.92
C GLY A 144 7.97 2.41 4.45
N MET A 145 8.96 2.27 3.58
CA MET A 145 10.37 2.35 3.95
C MET A 145 10.73 3.72 4.57
N LEU A 146 10.37 4.82 3.90
CA LEU A 146 10.62 6.17 4.44
C LEU A 146 9.72 6.51 5.64
N TYR A 147 8.54 5.92 5.77
CA TYR A 147 7.67 6.11 6.93
C TYR A 147 8.35 5.67 8.25
N ASN A 148 9.15 4.61 8.20
CA ASN A 148 9.84 4.08 9.38
C ASN A 148 11.07 4.90 9.82
N VAL A 149 11.57 5.80 8.97
CA VAL A 149 12.76 6.60 9.29
C VAL A 149 12.46 7.55 10.46
N PRO A 150 13.35 7.69 11.46
CA PRO A 150 13.19 8.64 12.57
C PRO A 150 12.92 10.06 12.10
N THR A 151 12.02 10.76 12.79
CA THR A 151 11.52 12.08 12.36
C THR A 151 12.62 13.13 12.31
N ASP A 152 13.59 13.05 13.21
CA ASP A 152 14.76 13.93 13.35
C ASP A 152 15.77 13.81 12.21
N LEU A 153 15.66 12.77 11.36
CA LEU A 153 16.47 12.64 10.14
C LEU A 153 15.89 13.36 8.92
N PHE A 154 14.74 14.03 9.08
CA PHE A 154 14.12 14.82 8.02
C PHE A 154 14.34 16.32 8.24
N GLY A 155 14.82 17.03 7.23
CA GLY A 155 15.00 18.48 7.28
C GLY A 155 16.29 18.99 6.64
N THR A 156 16.54 20.29 6.85
CA THR A 156 17.66 21.08 6.31
C THR A 156 17.64 21.23 4.78
N THR A 157 17.83 20.14 4.05
CA THR A 157 17.70 20.08 2.59
C THR A 157 17.20 18.69 2.18
N TYR A 158 16.70 18.54 0.96
CA TYR A 158 16.30 17.22 0.46
C TYR A 158 17.47 16.26 0.28
N ALA A 159 18.64 16.77 -0.11
CA ALA A 159 19.86 15.95 -0.19
C ALA A 159 20.25 15.40 1.18
N HIS A 160 20.25 16.26 2.21
CA HIS A 160 20.53 15.85 3.58
C HIS A 160 19.51 14.82 4.11
N THR A 161 18.22 15.09 3.88
CA THR A 161 17.13 14.18 4.26
C THR A 161 17.32 12.79 3.64
N LEU A 162 17.58 12.71 2.33
CA LEU A 162 17.77 11.41 1.68
C LEU A 162 19.06 10.71 2.11
N THR A 163 20.18 11.43 2.21
CA THR A 163 21.44 10.85 2.68
C THR A 163 21.27 10.23 4.07
N HIS A 164 20.64 10.94 5.01
CA HIS A 164 20.44 10.45 6.37
C HIS A 164 19.42 9.31 6.44
N ALA A 165 18.31 9.42 5.72
CA ALA A 165 17.30 8.38 5.66
C ALA A 165 17.87 7.07 5.11
N LEU A 166 18.59 7.12 3.97
CA LEU A 166 19.20 5.94 3.35
C LEU A 166 20.31 5.36 4.24
N ALA A 167 21.15 6.20 4.85
CA ALA A 167 22.19 5.74 5.77
C ALA A 167 21.61 5.05 7.02
N TRP A 168 20.49 5.53 7.55
CA TRP A 168 19.77 4.87 8.64
C TRP A 168 19.16 3.54 8.19
N LEU A 169 18.49 3.52 7.04
CA LEU A 169 17.88 2.32 6.48
C LEU A 169 18.90 1.21 6.21
N ALA A 170 20.12 1.57 5.79
CA ALA A 170 21.21 0.62 5.57
C ALA A 170 21.68 -0.08 6.86
N LYS A 171 21.56 0.57 8.03
CA LYS A 171 22.08 0.09 9.31
C LYS A 171 21.02 -0.47 10.25
N THR A 172 19.77 -0.09 10.06
CA THR A 172 18.68 -0.49 10.96
C THR A 172 18.34 -1.98 10.83
N ASP A 173 17.73 -2.54 11.87
CA ASP A 173 17.13 -3.87 11.82
C ASP A 173 15.85 -3.83 10.99
N ARG A 174 15.98 -4.13 9.70
CA ARG A 174 14.90 -4.01 8.72
C ARG A 174 13.73 -4.98 8.96
N SER A 175 13.93 -6.02 9.79
CA SER A 175 12.86 -6.98 10.15
C SER A 175 11.75 -6.36 10.99
N LYS A 176 12.02 -5.21 11.62
CA LYS A 176 11.06 -4.48 12.47
C LYS A 176 10.26 -3.43 11.71
N LEU A 177 10.61 -3.15 10.45
CA LEU A 177 9.92 -2.12 9.68
C LEU A 177 8.48 -2.57 9.39
N VAL A 178 7.57 -1.61 9.39
CA VAL A 178 6.14 -1.85 9.11
C VAL A 178 5.69 -1.13 7.85
N CYS A 179 4.70 -1.68 7.16
CA CYS A 179 3.95 -0.91 6.17
C CYS A 179 3.34 0.31 6.85
N ALA A 180 3.12 1.42 6.14
CA ALA A 180 2.64 2.65 6.79
C ALA A 180 1.23 2.52 7.41
N ASN A 181 0.46 1.47 7.06
CA ASN A 181 -0.78 1.13 7.76
C ASN A 181 -0.60 0.48 9.13
N GLU A 182 0.63 0.11 9.50
CA GLU A 182 1.01 -0.58 10.76
C GLU A 182 0.29 -1.91 11.02
N GLN A 183 -0.35 -2.50 10.00
CA GLN A 183 -1.06 -3.78 10.11
C GLN A 183 -0.22 -4.97 9.61
N TYR A 184 0.86 -4.67 8.88
CA TYR A 184 1.78 -5.64 8.30
C TYR A 184 3.23 -5.20 8.51
N TYR A 185 4.13 -6.17 8.65
CA TYR A 185 5.56 -5.91 8.48
C TYR A 185 5.84 -5.46 7.05
N LEU A 186 6.78 -4.52 6.89
CA LEU A 186 7.19 -4.02 5.59
C LEU A 186 7.90 -5.12 4.81
N LEU A 187 8.76 -5.88 5.47
CA LEU A 187 9.56 -6.94 4.87
C LEU A 187 9.12 -8.30 5.41
N TRP A 188 8.56 -9.14 4.55
CA TRP A 188 8.19 -10.51 4.88
C TRP A 188 8.10 -11.36 3.63
N LYS A 189 8.78 -12.51 3.63
CA LYS A 189 8.87 -13.41 2.47
C LYS A 189 7.56 -14.15 2.22
N ASP A 190 7.27 -14.43 0.95
CA ASP A 190 6.11 -15.22 0.52
C ASP A 190 4.73 -14.64 0.94
N THR A 191 4.62 -13.32 1.02
CA THR A 191 3.34 -12.64 1.25
C THR A 191 2.95 -11.74 0.09
N ARG A 192 1.66 -11.37 0.06
CA ARG A 192 1.12 -10.41 -0.91
C ARG A 192 1.05 -8.97 -0.36
N THR A 193 1.34 -8.79 0.93
CA THR A 193 1.12 -7.53 1.68
C THR A 193 2.41 -6.88 2.15
N SER A 194 3.53 -7.58 2.01
CA SER A 194 4.86 -7.13 2.40
C SER A 194 5.80 -7.18 1.20
N TRP A 195 6.83 -6.34 1.24
CA TRP A 195 7.92 -6.35 0.28
C TRP A 195 8.80 -7.59 0.52
N ASP A 196 9.24 -8.20 -0.57
CA ASP A 196 10.25 -9.24 -0.51
C ASP A 196 11.55 -8.66 0.08
N PRO A 197 12.08 -9.22 1.20
CA PRO A 197 13.31 -8.75 1.81
C PRO A 197 14.50 -8.71 0.83
N ASP A 198 14.62 -9.69 -0.06
CA ASP A 198 15.73 -9.80 -1.01
C ASP A 198 15.67 -8.66 -2.04
N LYS A 199 14.45 -8.26 -2.45
CA LYS A 199 14.23 -7.11 -3.35
C LYS A 199 14.49 -5.78 -2.67
N CYS A 200 14.17 -5.66 -1.38
CA CYS A 200 14.47 -4.47 -0.59
C CYS A 200 15.98 -4.27 -0.46
N GLU A 201 16.71 -5.33 -0.14
CA GLU A 201 18.17 -5.31 -0.04
C GLU A 201 18.80 -4.87 -1.36
N LEU A 202 18.43 -5.54 -2.46
CA LEU A 202 18.93 -5.20 -3.78
C LEU A 202 18.60 -3.74 -4.16
N PHE A 203 17.41 -3.24 -3.84
CA PHE A 203 17.08 -1.84 -4.10
C PHE A 203 17.95 -0.88 -3.28
N LEU A 204 18.15 -1.17 -1.99
CA LEU A 204 18.95 -0.31 -1.10
C LEU A 204 20.41 -0.22 -1.55
N ASP A 205 21.03 -1.34 -1.92
CA ASP A 205 22.39 -1.36 -2.46
C ASP A 205 22.48 -0.47 -3.71
N ARG A 206 21.56 -0.68 -4.66
CA ARG A 206 21.57 0.04 -5.94
C ARG A 206 21.27 1.53 -5.77
N VAL A 207 20.37 1.91 -4.87
CA VAL A 207 20.02 3.33 -4.68
C VAL A 207 21.11 4.09 -3.93
N LEU A 208 21.83 3.42 -3.01
CA LEU A 208 22.99 4.01 -2.34
C LEU A 208 24.14 4.24 -3.33
N ASP A 209 24.46 3.25 -4.15
CA ASP A 209 25.47 3.38 -5.21
C ASP A 209 25.09 4.48 -6.20
N PHE A 210 23.83 4.50 -6.63
CA PHE A 210 23.32 5.52 -7.57
C PHE A 210 23.37 6.93 -6.97
N TRP A 211 23.08 7.09 -5.68
CA TRP A 211 23.14 8.38 -4.98
C TRP A 211 24.56 8.90 -4.82
N ASN A 212 25.53 8.03 -4.54
CA ASN A 212 26.92 8.42 -4.27
C ASN A 212 27.74 8.70 -5.54
N ASN A 213 27.33 8.15 -6.68
CA ASN A 213 28.04 8.28 -7.96
C ASN A 213 27.37 9.27 -8.93
N TRP A 214 26.47 10.12 -8.41
CA TRP A 214 25.77 11.14 -9.19
C TRP A 214 26.44 12.52 -9.13
#